data_AF-A0A0C3AX75-F1
#
_entry.id   AF-A0A0C3AX75-F1
#
_cell.length_a   1.000
_cell.length_b   1.000
_cell.length_c   1.000
_cell.angle_alpha   90.00
_cell.angle_beta   90.00
_cell.angle_gamma   90.00
#
_symmetry.space_group_name_H-M   'P 1'
#
loop_
_entity.id
_entity.type
_entity.pdbx_description
1 polymer ?
#
loop_
_entity_poly.entity_id
_entity_poly.type
_entity_poly.pdbx_seq_one_letter_code
_entity_poly.pdbx_strand_id
1 'polypeptide(L)'
;MQGPSIQQTRASSPSTRWVVPQKTSKVVTDKISALETRVARLEDELQCMQDSVADVKKNQQKTSEENDELTKLCGEFGELKEESEAQGKLLHVIERILEGLKAHGVSLDKAMVKIETSTRNNAFNTGARKTFLRFMGIANSKQIKNVVPLGDDDYYLNSTWHADAIEFLRKKGPGFHPALTKAILASKTDDELSKRNEAIYKNFAKAYSKSGEDPETKEAMRISKCMGRRKHRKIRKAQD
;
A
#
# COMPACT_ATOMS: atom_id res chain seq x y z
N MET A 1 43.28 -21.49 -21.03
CA MET A 1 43.42 -22.45 -22.15
C MET A 1 43.13 -21.71 -23.43
N GLN A 2 44.17 -21.40 -24.19
CA GLN A 2 44.12 -20.70 -25.47
C GLN A 2 43.90 -21.73 -26.59
N GLY A 3 42.85 -21.55 -27.39
CA GLY A 3 42.59 -22.38 -28.57
C GLY A 3 43.38 -21.90 -29.79
N PRO A 4 43.82 -22.80 -30.67
CA PRO A 4 44.67 -22.45 -31.81
C PRO A 4 43.90 -21.67 -32.88
N SER A 5 44.55 -20.60 -33.35
CA SER A 5 44.16 -19.76 -34.47
C SER A 5 44.46 -20.50 -35.78
N ILE A 6 43.42 -20.74 -36.59
CA ILE A 6 43.56 -21.26 -37.96
C ILE A 6 43.36 -20.07 -38.91
N GLN A 7 44.46 -19.52 -39.41
CA GLN A 7 44.44 -18.58 -40.54
C GLN A 7 44.31 -19.38 -41.84
N GLN A 8 43.12 -19.36 -42.46
CA GLN A 8 42.94 -19.75 -43.86
C GLN A 8 43.02 -18.52 -44.76
N THR A 9 44.20 -18.29 -45.33
CA THR A 9 44.39 -17.39 -46.48
C THR A 9 43.82 -18.06 -47.73
N ARG A 10 42.57 -17.72 -48.09
CA ARG A 10 42.06 -17.92 -49.44
C ARG A 10 42.31 -16.66 -50.25
N ALA A 11 43.28 -16.74 -51.17
CA ALA A 11 43.43 -15.78 -52.25
C ALA A 11 42.27 -15.95 -53.23
N SER A 12 41.30 -15.04 -53.16
CA SER A 12 40.19 -14.96 -54.11
C SER A 12 40.62 -14.07 -55.28
N SER A 13 40.76 -14.68 -56.46
CA SER A 13 41.05 -14.00 -57.72
C SER A 13 40.09 -12.82 -57.96
N PRO A 14 40.56 -11.67 -58.47
CA PRO A 14 39.68 -10.59 -58.87
C PRO A 14 38.96 -11.04 -60.15
N SER A 15 37.75 -11.57 -60.01
CA SER A 15 36.83 -11.76 -61.13
C SER A 15 36.36 -10.36 -61.56
N THR A 16 37.07 -9.79 -62.52
CA THR A 16 36.68 -8.54 -63.19
C THR A 16 35.46 -8.82 -64.05
N ARG A 17 34.29 -8.90 -63.39
CA ARG A 17 33.00 -8.93 -64.08
C ARG A 17 32.77 -7.55 -64.66
N TRP A 18 33.04 -7.42 -65.95
CA TRP A 18 32.70 -6.24 -66.74
C TRP A 18 31.21 -5.98 -66.62
N VAL A 19 30.84 -4.95 -65.85
CA VAL A 19 29.49 -4.41 -65.81
C VAL A 19 29.31 -3.62 -67.10
N VAL A 20 28.75 -4.26 -68.12
CA VAL A 20 28.28 -3.57 -69.32
C VAL A 20 27.16 -2.63 -68.87
N PRO A 21 27.22 -1.30 -69.15
CA PRO A 21 26.13 -0.40 -68.84
C PRO A 21 24.97 -0.74 -69.78
N GLN A 22 24.02 -1.55 -69.31
CA GLN A 22 22.76 -1.71 -70.02
C GLN A 22 22.06 -0.36 -70.01
N LYS A 23 21.80 0.20 -71.20
CA LYS A 23 20.88 1.32 -71.37
C LYS A 23 19.52 0.86 -70.88
N THR A 24 19.20 1.12 -69.61
CA THR A 24 17.90 0.85 -69.04
C THR A 24 16.89 1.76 -69.72
N SER A 25 15.71 1.22 -70.05
CA SER A 25 14.61 2.03 -70.59
C SER A 25 14.31 3.17 -69.62
N LYS A 26 14.14 4.40 -70.13
CA LYS A 26 13.79 5.59 -69.33
C LYS A 26 12.62 5.32 -68.38
N VAL A 27 11.63 4.54 -68.85
CA VAL A 27 10.47 4.11 -68.07
C VAL A 27 10.84 3.30 -66.82
N VAL A 28 11.89 2.48 -66.88
CA VAL A 28 12.38 1.70 -65.72
C VAL A 28 13.09 2.62 -64.74
N THR A 29 13.94 3.53 -65.23
CA THR A 29 14.65 4.51 -64.39
C THR A 29 13.68 5.45 -63.65
N ASP A 30 12.64 5.93 -64.34
CA ASP A 30 11.61 6.80 -63.74
C ASP A 30 10.82 6.05 -62.65
N LYS A 31 10.49 4.77 -62.88
CA LYS A 31 9.83 3.92 -61.86
C LYS A 31 10.72 3.65 -60.65
N ILE A 32 12.01 3.39 -60.87
CA ILE A 32 12.97 3.22 -59.77
C ILE A 32 13.05 4.50 -58.95
N SER A 33 13.20 5.66 -59.59
CA SER A 33 13.26 6.95 -58.90
C SER A 33 11.98 7.25 -58.09
N ALA A 34 10.81 6.90 -58.63
CA ALA A 34 9.54 7.03 -57.93
C ALA A 34 9.42 6.08 -56.72
N LEU A 35 9.94 4.85 -56.83
CA LEU A 35 10.01 3.90 -55.74
C LEU A 35 10.97 4.37 -54.64
N GLU A 36 12.16 4.85 -55.01
CA GLU A 36 13.15 5.41 -54.08
C GLU A 36 12.57 6.60 -53.31
N THR A 37 11.88 7.52 -54.00
CA THR A 37 11.18 8.65 -53.36
C THR A 37 10.12 8.19 -52.37
N ARG A 38 9.36 7.15 -52.73
CA ARG A 38 8.32 6.59 -51.86
C ARG A 38 8.91 5.85 -50.66
N VAL A 39 10.05 5.17 -50.82
CA VAL A 39 10.77 4.51 -49.72
C VAL A 39 11.29 5.56 -48.74
N ALA A 40 11.97 6.61 -49.22
CA ALA A 40 12.46 7.70 -48.38
C ALA A 40 11.33 8.34 -47.56
N ARG A 41 10.17 8.60 -48.18
CA ARG A 41 9.00 9.13 -47.46
C ARG A 41 8.48 8.18 -46.38
N LEU A 42 8.44 6.88 -46.66
CA LEU A 42 8.01 5.88 -45.70
C LEU A 42 9.01 5.74 -44.54
N GLU A 43 10.31 5.88 -44.80
CA GLU A 43 11.34 5.92 -43.76
C GLU A 43 11.17 7.14 -42.84
N ASP A 44 10.92 8.32 -43.39
CA ASP A 44 10.63 9.53 -42.62
C ASP A 44 9.35 9.40 -41.78
N GLU A 45 8.27 8.85 -42.37
CA GLU A 45 7.01 8.58 -41.66
C GLU A 45 7.23 7.58 -40.51
N LEU A 46 8.03 6.54 -40.73
CA LEU A 46 8.34 5.51 -39.74
C LEU A 46 9.20 6.08 -38.60
N GLN A 47 10.16 6.96 -38.91
CA GLN A 47 10.93 7.68 -37.90
C GLN A 47 10.04 8.60 -37.06
N CYS A 48 9.17 9.40 -37.70
CA CYS A 48 8.20 10.25 -37.00
C CYS A 48 7.30 9.44 -36.06
N MET A 49 6.83 8.27 -36.50
CA MET A 49 6.03 7.38 -35.66
C MET A 49 6.82 6.80 -34.49
N GLN A 50 8.10 6.45 -34.68
CA GLN A 50 8.96 5.97 -33.60
C GLN A 50 9.17 7.04 -32.53
N ASP A 51 9.43 8.28 -32.93
CA ASP A 51 9.60 9.42 -32.02
C ASP A 51 8.30 9.69 -31.25
N SER A 52 7.16 9.68 -31.94
CA SER A 52 5.83 9.81 -31.32
C SER A 52 5.54 8.69 -30.30
N VAL A 53 5.90 7.44 -30.61
CA VAL A 53 5.76 6.31 -29.67
C VAL A 53 6.66 6.51 -28.44
N ALA A 54 7.87 7.05 -28.61
CA ALA A 54 8.76 7.35 -27.49
C ALA A 54 8.16 8.43 -26.58
N ASP A 55 7.59 9.49 -27.15
CA ASP A 55 6.90 10.55 -26.41
C ASP A 55 5.67 10.01 -25.67
N VAL A 56 4.86 9.18 -26.32
CA VAL A 56 3.69 8.54 -25.68
C VAL A 56 4.13 7.69 -24.48
N LYS A 57 5.21 6.90 -24.61
CA LYS A 57 5.75 6.10 -23.50
C LYS A 57 6.22 6.97 -22.33
N LYS A 58 6.92 8.07 -22.64
CA LYS A 58 7.38 9.04 -21.62
C LYS A 58 6.20 9.67 -20.89
N ASN A 59 5.17 10.09 -21.63
CA ASN A 59 3.95 10.66 -21.05
C ASN A 59 3.19 9.62 -20.20
N GLN A 60 3.10 8.37 -20.67
CA GLN A 60 2.48 7.29 -19.92
C GLN A 60 3.20 7.03 -18.58
N GLN A 61 4.54 7.04 -18.59
CA GLN A 61 5.32 6.91 -17.35
C GLN A 61 5.03 8.08 -16.40
N LYS A 62 5.06 9.32 -16.90
CA LYS A 62 4.78 10.51 -16.10
C LYS A 62 3.38 10.46 -15.47
N THR A 63 2.36 10.08 -16.23
CA THR A 63 0.99 9.90 -15.71
C THR A 63 0.91 8.78 -14.66
N SER A 64 1.71 7.72 -14.79
CA SER A 64 1.80 6.68 -13.76
C SER A 64 2.38 7.23 -12.46
N GLU A 65 3.46 8.00 -12.54
CA GLU A 65 4.11 8.62 -11.38
C GLU A 65 3.17 9.62 -10.67
N GLU A 66 2.46 10.46 -11.44
CA GLU A 66 1.46 11.40 -10.90
C GLU A 66 0.28 10.67 -10.23
N ASN A 67 -0.17 9.53 -10.77
CA ASN A 67 -1.21 8.72 -10.15
C ASN A 67 -0.77 8.06 -8.84
N ASP A 68 0.48 7.62 -8.76
CA ASP A 68 1.06 7.08 -7.52
C ASP A 68 1.13 8.18 -6.44
N GLU A 69 1.51 9.40 -6.82
CA GLU A 69 1.52 10.57 -5.93
C GLU A 69 0.11 10.94 -5.46
N LEU A 70 -0.87 10.99 -6.36
CA LEU A 70 -2.28 11.22 -6.01
C LEU A 70 -2.81 10.16 -5.03
N THR A 71 -2.43 8.90 -5.23
CA THR A 71 -2.83 7.79 -4.34
C THR A 71 -2.25 7.99 -2.94
N LYS A 72 -0.99 8.42 -2.84
CA LYS A 72 -0.33 8.75 -1.58
C LYS A 72 -1.04 9.92 -0.88
N LEU A 73 -1.29 11.02 -1.59
CA LEU A 73 -2.00 12.19 -1.07
C LEU A 73 -3.42 11.85 -0.59
N CYS A 74 -4.15 11.00 -1.31
CA CYS A 74 -5.46 10.51 -0.87
C CYS A 74 -5.38 9.72 0.44
N GLY A 75 -4.28 8.99 0.66
CA GLY A 75 -3.98 8.33 1.93
C GLY A 75 -3.79 9.32 3.06
N GLU A 76 -2.94 10.32 2.86
CA GLU A 76 -2.65 11.39 3.83
C GLU A 76 -3.91 12.21 4.18
N PHE A 77 -4.73 12.56 3.19
CA PHE A 77 -6.00 13.24 3.41
C PHE A 77 -6.98 12.39 4.25
N GLY A 78 -7.01 11.08 4.02
CA GLY A 78 -7.77 10.14 4.84
C GLY A 78 -7.31 10.12 6.29
N GLU A 79 -5.99 10.12 6.52
CA GLU A 79 -5.40 10.17 7.87
C GLU A 79 -5.76 11.49 8.57
N LEU A 80 -5.65 12.63 7.88
CA LEU A 80 -6.04 13.95 8.40
C LEU A 80 -7.53 14.02 8.75
N LYS A 81 -8.40 13.45 7.93
CA LYS A 81 -9.83 13.41 8.20
C LYS A 81 -10.14 12.61 9.47
N GLU A 82 -9.53 11.44 9.63
CA GLU A 82 -9.70 10.61 10.83
C GLU A 82 -9.20 11.33 12.10
N GLU A 83 -8.09 12.07 12.00
CA GLU A 83 -7.59 12.90 13.09
C GLU A 83 -8.53 14.07 13.42
N SER A 84 -9.04 14.78 12.41
CA SER A 84 -10.01 15.86 12.59
C SER A 84 -11.30 15.37 13.27
N GLU A 85 -11.80 14.19 12.90
CA GLU A 85 -12.98 13.60 13.56
C GLU A 85 -12.69 13.21 15.02
N ALA A 86 -11.48 12.71 15.31
CA ALA A 86 -11.07 12.38 16.67
C ALA A 86 -10.94 13.64 17.55
N GLN A 87 -10.37 14.72 17.00
CA GLN A 87 -10.28 16.01 17.68
C GLN A 87 -11.67 16.63 17.92
N GLY A 88 -12.59 16.54 16.96
CA GLY A 88 -13.98 17.00 17.13
C GLY A 88 -14.70 16.27 18.28
N LYS A 89 -14.52 14.95 18.41
CA LYS A 89 -15.05 14.19 19.54
C LYS A 89 -14.44 14.63 20.88
N LEU A 90 -13.14 14.93 20.90
CA LEU A 90 -12.46 15.44 22.09
C LEU A 90 -13.00 16.82 22.51
N LEU A 91 -13.16 17.74 21.55
CA LEU A 91 -13.72 19.07 21.80
C LEU A 91 -15.13 18.97 22.40
N HIS A 92 -15.97 18.09 21.88
CA HIS A 92 -17.30 17.88 22.45
C HIS A 92 -17.27 17.30 23.88
N VAL A 93 -16.27 16.48 24.22
CA VAL A 93 -16.05 16.04 25.62
C VAL A 93 -15.62 17.21 26.51
N ILE A 94 -14.73 18.08 26.02
CA ILE A 94 -14.29 19.28 26.74
C ILE A 94 -15.48 20.22 26.99
N GLU A 95 -16.29 20.47 25.97
CA GLU A 95 -17.51 21.28 26.05
C GLU A 95 -18.45 20.79 27.16
N ARG A 96 -18.77 19.49 27.22
CA ARG A 96 -19.60 18.94 28.30
C ARG A 96 -18.96 19.08 29.68
N ILE A 97 -17.64 18.99 29.79
CA ILE A 97 -16.93 19.19 31.06
C ILE A 97 -17.06 20.66 31.49
N LEU A 98 -16.90 21.60 30.57
CA LEU A 98 -17.07 23.04 30.84
C LEU A 98 -18.51 23.39 31.23
N GLU A 99 -19.50 22.80 30.57
CA GLU A 99 -20.92 22.95 30.95
C GLU A 99 -21.19 22.39 32.35
N GLY A 100 -20.65 21.21 32.68
CA GLY A 100 -20.77 20.62 34.01
C GLY A 100 -20.08 21.44 35.11
N LEU A 101 -18.93 22.06 34.80
CA LEU A 101 -18.26 23.01 35.69
C LEU A 101 -19.16 24.22 35.97
N LYS A 102 -19.75 24.80 34.92
CA LYS A 102 -20.66 25.95 35.03
C LYS A 102 -21.92 25.61 35.82
N ALA A 103 -22.45 24.39 35.68
CA ALA A 103 -23.69 23.98 36.32
C ALA A 103 -23.54 23.53 37.78
N HIS A 104 -22.38 22.97 38.16
CA HIS A 104 -22.25 22.22 39.44
C HIS A 104 -21.05 22.62 40.31
N GLY A 105 -20.30 23.66 39.94
CA GLY A 105 -19.17 24.14 40.77
C GLY A 105 -18.08 23.09 40.97
N VAL A 106 -17.92 22.16 40.01
CA VAL A 106 -16.85 21.16 40.04
C VAL A 106 -15.50 21.89 40.09
N SER A 107 -14.52 21.39 40.84
CA SER A 107 -13.22 22.07 40.92
C SER A 107 -12.53 22.04 39.55
N LEU A 108 -11.96 23.18 39.16
CA LEU A 108 -11.23 23.35 37.89
C LEU A 108 -10.14 22.27 37.74
N ASP A 109 -9.46 21.92 38.83
CA ASP A 109 -8.40 20.92 38.86
C ASP A 109 -8.89 19.52 38.44
N LYS A 110 -10.06 19.07 38.93
CA LYS A 110 -10.64 17.77 38.55
C LYS A 110 -11.02 17.73 37.07
N ALA A 111 -11.52 18.84 36.54
CA ALA A 111 -11.84 18.96 35.13
C ALA A 111 -10.59 18.99 34.25
N MET A 112 -9.54 19.73 34.64
CA MET A 112 -8.26 19.74 33.92
C MET A 112 -7.63 18.35 33.88
N VAL A 113 -7.60 17.62 34.99
CA VAL A 113 -7.11 16.23 35.01
C VAL A 113 -7.91 15.34 34.06
N LYS A 114 -9.23 15.50 33.98
CA LYS A 114 -10.08 14.72 33.07
C LYS A 114 -9.83 15.06 31.60
N ILE A 115 -9.61 16.34 31.28
CA ILE A 115 -9.27 16.82 29.93
C ILE A 115 -7.88 16.30 29.53
N GLU A 116 -6.87 16.48 30.37
CA GLU A 116 -5.52 15.96 30.12
C GLU A 116 -5.52 14.45 29.90
N THR A 117 -6.26 13.72 30.74
CA THR A 117 -6.42 12.27 30.61
C THR A 117 -7.09 11.91 29.28
N SER A 118 -8.18 12.59 28.89
CA SER A 118 -8.84 12.38 27.60
C SER A 118 -7.93 12.70 26.40
N THR A 119 -7.20 13.81 26.44
CA THR A 119 -6.31 14.25 25.35
C THR A 119 -5.12 13.30 25.21
N ARG A 120 -4.45 12.96 26.32
CA ARG A 120 -3.32 12.02 26.32
C ARG A 120 -3.76 10.62 25.88
N ASN A 121 -4.92 10.16 26.36
CA ASN A 121 -5.48 8.88 25.93
C ASN A 121 -5.89 8.90 24.45
N ASN A 122 -6.34 10.04 23.90
CA ASN A 122 -6.68 10.14 22.49
C ASN A 122 -5.45 9.94 21.58
N ALA A 123 -4.35 10.64 21.88
CA ALA A 123 -3.09 10.48 21.13
C ALA A 123 -2.58 9.02 21.17
N PHE A 124 -2.59 8.41 22.37
CA PHE A 124 -2.26 7.00 22.53
C PHE A 124 -3.22 6.09 21.73
N ASN A 125 -4.53 6.30 21.88
CA ASN A 125 -5.56 5.47 21.29
C ASN A 125 -5.52 5.47 19.76
N THR A 126 -5.32 6.65 19.16
CA THR A 126 -5.25 6.85 17.71
C THR A 126 -3.92 6.35 17.17
N GLY A 127 -2.81 6.71 17.80
CA GLY A 127 -1.49 6.23 17.39
C GLY A 127 -1.34 4.72 17.48
N ALA A 128 -1.84 4.11 18.57
CA ALA A 128 -1.79 2.66 18.75
C ALA A 128 -2.65 1.95 17.70
N ARG A 129 -3.85 2.46 17.42
CA ARG A 129 -4.72 1.94 16.35
C ARG A 129 -4.03 1.97 15.00
N LYS A 130 -3.48 3.12 14.59
CA LYS A 130 -2.83 3.30 13.29
C LYS A 130 -1.63 2.35 13.14
N THR A 131 -0.79 2.27 14.16
CA THR A 131 0.41 1.44 14.16
C THR A 131 0.07 -0.05 14.10
N PHE A 132 -0.91 -0.48 14.88
CA PHE A 132 -1.37 -1.86 14.91
C PHE A 132 -2.04 -2.29 13.60
N LEU A 133 -2.84 -1.42 12.97
CA LEU A 133 -3.40 -1.70 11.65
C LEU A 133 -2.31 -1.86 10.59
N ARG A 134 -1.23 -1.05 10.65
CA ARG A 134 -0.07 -1.23 9.77
C ARG A 134 0.68 -2.53 10.02
N PHE A 135 0.78 -2.97 11.27
CA PHE A 135 1.31 -4.30 11.60
C PHE A 135 0.49 -5.43 10.95
N MET A 136 -0.83 -5.25 10.87
CA MET A 136 -1.75 -6.15 10.15
C MET A 136 -1.71 -6.01 8.62
N GLY A 137 -0.85 -5.16 8.06
CA GLY A 137 -0.79 -4.89 6.62
C GLY A 137 -1.89 -3.96 6.10
N ILE A 138 -2.62 -3.27 6.98
CA ILE A 138 -3.68 -2.32 6.64
C ILE A 138 -3.11 -0.91 6.75
N ALA A 139 -2.80 -0.28 5.61
CA ALA A 139 -2.25 1.07 5.58
C ALA A 139 -3.33 2.15 5.75
N ASN A 140 -4.58 1.88 5.32
CA ASN A 140 -5.69 2.82 5.45
C ASN A 140 -7.05 2.09 5.63
N SER A 141 -8.07 2.83 6.04
CA SER A 141 -9.41 2.29 6.33
C SER A 141 -10.10 1.66 5.12
N LYS A 142 -9.76 2.06 3.89
CA LYS A 142 -10.30 1.45 2.66
C LYS A 142 -9.79 0.03 2.42
N GLN A 143 -8.61 -0.30 2.96
CA GLN A 143 -8.00 -1.64 2.86
C GLN A 143 -8.53 -2.62 3.90
N ILE A 144 -9.38 -2.19 4.83
CA ILE A 144 -9.97 -3.07 5.85
C ILE A 144 -10.62 -4.29 5.19
N LYS A 145 -11.36 -4.11 4.10
CA LYS A 145 -12.02 -5.20 3.35
C LYS A 145 -11.06 -6.19 2.66
N ASN A 146 -9.80 -5.84 2.49
CA ASN A 146 -8.80 -6.65 1.79
C ASN A 146 -8.00 -7.55 2.74
N VAL A 147 -8.10 -7.34 4.05
CA VAL A 147 -7.35 -8.10 5.06
C VAL A 147 -8.34 -8.91 5.87
N VAL A 148 -8.23 -10.24 5.78
CA VAL A 148 -9.09 -11.15 6.53
C VAL A 148 -8.61 -11.17 7.99
N PRO A 149 -9.46 -10.84 8.98
CA PRO A 149 -9.12 -11.01 10.38
C PRO A 149 -8.86 -12.49 10.69
N LEU A 150 -7.90 -12.76 11.57
CA LEU A 150 -7.73 -14.08 12.17
C LEU A 150 -9.06 -14.57 12.80
N GLY A 151 -9.25 -15.88 12.91
CA GLY A 151 -10.36 -16.38 13.73
C GLY A 151 -10.18 -15.90 15.18
N ASP A 152 -11.27 -15.70 15.94
CA ASP A 152 -11.18 -15.38 17.37
C ASP A 152 -10.26 -16.40 18.08
N ASP A 153 -10.40 -17.68 17.73
CA ASP A 153 -9.59 -18.77 18.26
C ASP A 153 -8.09 -18.59 17.94
N ASP A 154 -7.75 -18.23 16.70
CA ASP A 154 -6.35 -18.03 16.28
C ASP A 154 -5.75 -16.74 16.84
N TYR A 155 -6.58 -15.74 17.14
CA TYR A 155 -6.13 -14.51 17.81
C TYR A 155 -5.65 -14.78 19.23
N TYR A 156 -6.38 -15.56 20.04
CA TYR A 156 -5.98 -15.82 21.44
C TYR A 156 -4.98 -16.98 21.59
N LEU A 157 -4.87 -17.88 20.61
CA LEU A 157 -3.96 -19.03 20.68
C LEU A 157 -2.51 -18.69 20.32
N ASN A 158 -2.24 -17.52 19.73
CA ASN A 158 -0.91 -17.15 19.25
C ASN A 158 -0.25 -16.07 20.13
N SER A 159 0.29 -16.47 21.28
CA SER A 159 0.92 -15.56 22.25
C SER A 159 2.14 -14.81 21.68
N THR A 160 2.89 -15.42 20.76
CA THR A 160 4.05 -14.77 20.11
C THR A 160 3.64 -13.60 19.24
N TRP A 161 2.50 -13.73 18.54
CA TRP A 161 1.97 -12.65 17.71
C TRP A 161 1.61 -11.39 18.51
N HIS A 162 1.10 -11.53 19.74
CA HIS A 162 0.83 -10.38 20.61
C HIS A 162 2.11 -9.67 21.05
N ALA A 163 3.15 -10.43 21.37
CA ALA A 163 4.45 -9.89 21.73
C ALA A 163 5.07 -9.13 20.54
N ASP A 164 5.03 -9.71 19.34
CA ASP A 164 5.50 -9.07 18.11
C ASP A 164 4.74 -7.78 17.80
N ALA A 165 3.42 -7.78 17.98
CA ALA A 165 2.58 -6.60 17.79
C ALA A 165 2.95 -5.47 18.77
N ILE A 166 3.23 -5.81 20.03
CA ILE A 166 3.68 -4.86 21.05
C ILE A 166 5.07 -4.32 20.73
N GLU A 167 6.02 -5.18 20.35
CA GLU A 167 7.37 -4.75 19.97
C GLU A 167 7.31 -3.81 18.76
N PHE A 168 6.51 -4.18 17.75
CA PHE A 168 6.29 -3.34 16.57
C PHE A 168 5.72 -1.98 16.95
N LEU A 169 4.73 -1.95 17.86
CA LEU A 169 4.15 -0.72 18.39
C LEU A 169 5.20 0.17 19.06
N ARG A 170 6.04 -0.41 19.92
CA ARG A 170 7.11 0.30 20.64
C ARG A 170 8.17 0.85 19.68
N LYS A 171 8.54 0.07 18.67
CA LYS A 171 9.65 0.38 17.74
C LYS A 171 9.24 1.34 16.62
N LYS A 172 8.05 1.15 16.05
CA LYS A 172 7.59 1.85 14.84
C LYS A 172 6.49 2.87 15.11
N GLY A 173 5.81 2.80 16.25
CA GLY A 173 4.72 3.71 16.61
C GLY A 173 5.02 5.20 16.43
N PRO A 174 6.14 5.72 16.98
CA PRO A 174 6.49 7.13 16.80
C PRO A 174 6.70 7.55 15.35
N GLY A 175 7.09 6.61 14.47
CA GLY A 175 7.29 6.87 13.04
C GLY A 175 5.98 6.92 12.24
N PHE A 176 4.91 6.28 12.73
CA PHE A 176 3.60 6.30 12.07
C PHE A 176 2.64 7.35 12.65
N HIS A 177 2.83 7.74 13.91
CA HIS A 177 2.03 8.75 14.57
C HIS A 177 2.92 9.58 15.52
N PRO A 178 3.33 10.80 15.15
CA PRO A 178 4.27 11.60 15.94
C PRO A 178 3.82 11.87 17.38
N ALA A 179 2.51 11.99 17.61
CA ALA A 179 1.95 12.14 18.96
C ALA A 179 2.08 10.88 19.84
N LEU A 180 2.34 9.70 19.25
CA LEU A 180 2.64 8.47 19.99
C LEU A 180 4.14 8.40 20.29
N THR A 181 4.59 9.24 21.23
CA THR A 181 6.00 9.36 21.56
C THR A 181 6.54 8.10 22.26
N LYS A 182 7.87 7.91 22.22
CA LYS A 182 8.54 6.84 22.98
C LYS A 182 8.22 6.91 24.48
N ALA A 183 8.09 8.12 25.04
CA ALA A 183 7.74 8.32 26.44
C ALA A 183 6.33 7.82 26.77
N ILE A 184 5.33 8.11 25.91
CA ILE A 184 3.97 7.61 26.09
C ILE A 184 3.95 6.07 26.04
N LEU A 185 4.66 5.48 25.08
CA LEU A 185 4.76 4.02 24.96
C LEU A 185 5.50 3.39 26.14
N ALA A 186 6.58 4.00 26.62
CA ALA A 186 7.32 3.53 27.80
C ALA A 186 6.49 3.60 29.09
N SER A 187 5.57 4.57 29.19
CA SER A 187 4.65 4.67 30.33
C SER A 187 3.54 3.60 30.36
N LYS A 188 3.44 2.78 29.30
CA LYS A 188 2.44 1.71 29.18
C LYS A 188 3.06 0.34 29.40
N THR A 189 2.39 -0.46 30.22
CA THR A 189 2.70 -1.87 30.44
C THR A 189 2.32 -2.71 29.21
N ASP A 190 2.98 -3.85 29.01
CA ASP A 190 2.65 -4.75 27.90
C ASP A 190 1.20 -5.26 27.99
N ASP A 191 0.69 -5.43 29.20
CA ASP A 191 -0.71 -5.80 29.47
C ASP A 191 -1.70 -4.75 28.97
N GLU A 192 -1.42 -3.46 29.21
CA GLU A 192 -2.23 -2.35 28.68
C GLU A 192 -2.17 -2.29 27.16
N LEU A 193 -0.99 -2.48 26.57
CA LEU A 193 -0.80 -2.48 25.12
C LEU A 193 -1.52 -3.66 24.47
N SER A 194 -1.46 -4.84 25.08
CA SER A 194 -2.15 -6.05 24.63
C SER A 194 -3.67 -5.87 24.63
N LYS A 195 -4.25 -5.41 25.75
CA LYS A 195 -5.68 -5.11 25.85
C LYS A 195 -6.11 -4.06 24.83
N ARG A 196 -5.25 -3.07 24.55
CA ARG A 196 -5.53 -2.05 23.55
C ARG A 196 -5.54 -2.62 22.14
N ASN A 197 -4.54 -3.43 21.79
CA ASN A 197 -4.45 -4.14 20.51
C ASN A 197 -5.66 -5.04 20.29
N GLU A 198 -6.11 -5.76 21.32
CA GLU A 198 -7.33 -6.57 21.29
C GLU A 198 -8.59 -5.73 21.01
N ALA A 199 -8.74 -4.58 21.67
CA ALA A 199 -9.85 -3.69 21.40
C ALA A 199 -9.82 -3.15 19.96
N ILE A 200 -8.64 -2.83 19.43
CA ILE A 200 -8.47 -2.39 18.04
C ILE A 200 -8.85 -3.53 17.09
N TYR A 201 -8.36 -4.74 17.35
CA TYR A 201 -8.63 -5.93 16.57
C TYR A 201 -10.13 -6.24 16.47
N LYS A 202 -10.83 -6.27 17.61
CA LYS A 202 -12.29 -6.50 17.66
C LYS A 202 -13.05 -5.48 16.82
N ASN A 203 -12.64 -4.21 16.88
CA ASN A 203 -13.24 -3.16 16.07
C ASN A 203 -12.97 -3.35 14.58
N PHE A 204 -11.75 -3.71 14.21
CA PHE A 204 -11.36 -4.05 12.84
C PHE A 204 -12.17 -5.24 12.30
N ALA A 205 -12.21 -6.37 13.01
CA ALA A 205 -12.95 -7.56 12.62
C ALA A 205 -14.45 -7.27 12.45
N LYS A 206 -15.02 -6.44 13.34
CA LYS A 206 -16.40 -5.96 13.21
C LYS A 206 -16.59 -5.09 11.98
N ALA A 207 -15.68 -4.17 11.68
CA ALA A 207 -15.73 -3.35 10.47
C ALA A 207 -15.63 -4.20 9.19
N TYR A 208 -14.68 -5.15 9.15
CA TYR A 208 -14.52 -6.12 8.07
C TYR A 208 -15.82 -6.91 7.82
N SER A 209 -16.46 -7.39 8.89
CA SER A 209 -17.72 -8.15 8.78
C SER A 209 -18.87 -7.34 8.18
N LYS A 210 -18.85 -6.02 8.33
CA LYS A 210 -19.86 -5.09 7.80
C LYS A 210 -19.56 -4.65 6.37
N SER A 211 -18.29 -4.62 5.97
CA SER A 211 -17.88 -4.23 4.61
C SER A 211 -18.10 -5.33 3.56
N GLY A 212 -18.44 -6.56 3.97
CA GLY A 212 -18.76 -7.65 3.07
C GLY A 212 -20.13 -7.46 2.40
N GLU A 213 -20.20 -6.62 1.37
CA GLU A 213 -21.35 -6.58 0.45
C GLU A 213 -21.26 -7.69 -0.61
N ASP A 214 -20.06 -8.17 -0.91
CA ASP A 214 -19.78 -9.15 -1.96
C ASP A 214 -19.89 -10.62 -1.50
N PRO A 215 -20.67 -11.50 -2.18
CA PRO A 215 -20.88 -12.90 -1.82
C PRO A 215 -19.60 -13.73 -1.60
N GLU A 216 -18.53 -13.50 -2.37
CA GLU A 216 -17.25 -14.22 -2.18
C GLU A 216 -16.59 -13.87 -0.84
N THR A 217 -16.64 -12.59 -0.46
CA THR A 217 -16.12 -12.12 0.82
C THR A 217 -16.91 -12.70 2.00
N LYS A 218 -18.23 -12.93 1.82
CA LYS A 218 -19.07 -13.63 2.80
C LYS A 218 -18.76 -15.12 2.91
N GLU A 219 -18.51 -15.81 1.80
CA GLU A 219 -18.20 -17.25 1.83
C GLU A 219 -16.80 -17.51 2.40
N ALA A 220 -15.80 -16.69 2.06
CA ALA A 220 -14.48 -16.73 2.71
C ALA A 220 -14.58 -16.54 4.24
N MET A 221 -15.46 -15.62 4.67
CA MET A 221 -15.75 -15.40 6.09
C MET A 221 -16.46 -16.58 6.76
N ARG A 222 -17.36 -17.26 6.03
CA ARG A 222 -18.04 -18.48 6.49
C ARG A 222 -17.07 -19.65 6.63
N ILE A 223 -16.21 -19.85 5.63
CA ILE A 223 -15.18 -20.90 5.60
C ILE A 223 -14.18 -20.69 6.74
N SER A 224 -13.66 -19.48 6.92
CA SER A 224 -12.73 -19.15 8.02
C SER A 224 -13.35 -19.44 9.39
N LYS A 225 -14.59 -18.99 9.65
CA LYS A 225 -15.32 -19.28 10.90
C LYS A 225 -15.54 -20.79 11.11
N CYS A 226 -15.89 -21.53 10.06
CA CYS A 226 -16.06 -22.98 10.13
C CYS A 226 -14.74 -23.71 10.42
N MET A 227 -13.63 -23.26 9.83
CA MET A 227 -12.30 -23.82 10.05
C MET A 227 -11.80 -23.56 11.47
N GLY A 228 -11.94 -22.32 11.99
CA GLY A 228 -11.60 -21.98 13.37
C GLY A 228 -12.35 -22.84 14.39
N ARG A 229 -13.68 -22.92 14.28
CA ARG A 229 -14.52 -23.79 15.14
C ARG A 229 -14.10 -25.26 15.09
N ARG A 230 -13.74 -25.77 13.90
CA ARG A 230 -13.33 -27.16 13.73
C ARG A 230 -11.96 -27.42 14.36
N LYS A 231 -11.04 -26.45 14.29
CA LYS A 231 -9.72 -26.49 14.95
C LYS A 231 -9.89 -26.43 16.48
N HIS A 232 -10.71 -25.52 17.00
CA HIS A 232 -10.98 -25.42 18.44
C HIS A 232 -11.68 -26.66 19.00
N ARG A 233 -12.56 -27.31 18.22
CA ARG A 233 -13.18 -28.59 18.60
C ARG A 233 -12.16 -29.74 18.65
N LYS A 234 -11.12 -29.72 17.79
CA LYS A 234 -10.02 -30.69 17.83
C LYS A 234 -9.09 -30.45 19.02
N ILE A 235 -8.76 -29.19 19.33
CA ILE A 235 -7.94 -28.85 20.49
C ILE A 235 -8.64 -29.25 21.79
N ARG A 236 -9.94 -28.93 21.94
CA ARG A 236 -10.71 -29.31 23.14
C ARG A 236 -10.77 -30.83 23.33
N LYS A 237 -11.00 -31.58 22.25
CA LYS A 237 -10.98 -33.06 22.29
C LYS A 237 -9.62 -33.68 22.56
N ALA A 238 -8.53 -32.93 22.43
CA ALA A 238 -7.18 -33.40 22.74
C ALA A 238 -6.77 -33.06 24.18
N GLN A 239 -7.55 -32.24 24.89
CA GLN A 239 -7.34 -31.84 26.28
C GLN A 239 -8.28 -32.57 27.26
N ASP A 240 -9.33 -33.21 26.75
CA ASP A 240 -10.20 -34.17 27.45
C ASP A 240 -9.68 -35.60 27.24
#